data_AF-K1Z845-F1
#
_entry.id   AF-K1Z845-F1
#
_cell.length_a   1.000
_cell.length_b   1.000
_cell.length_c   1.000
_cell.angle_alpha   90.00
_cell.angle_beta   90.00
_cell.angle_gamma   90.00
#
_symmetry.space_group_name_H-M   'P 1'
#
loop_
_entity.id
_entity.type
_entity.pdbx_description
1 polymer ?
#
loop_
_entity_poly.entity_id
_entity_poly.type
_entity_poly.pdbx_seq_one_letter_code
_entity_poly.pdbx_strand_id
1 'polypeptide(L)'
;PPARLVTALLGNVPGTFLNTVSMLASPAGFLGARWADLVGSMPDVRALHTHLLVERWTLDELPLTRHLFEDVVELLFRENRFMAGTLTIGGRNVAPAAVDAPVLSVIDAGSDLVPPSAVLPFHDAVGSSDKRVLWYEGDIGVALQHVGMLVGRRAHRHVWPKIMQWMHSHCELR
;
A
#
# COMPACT_ATOMS: atom_id res chain seq x y z
N PRO A 1 -11.23 8.90 16.83
CA PRO A 1 -11.31 8.39 18.22
C PRO A 1 -10.07 7.53 18.51
N PRO A 2 -9.67 7.33 19.78
CA PRO A 2 -8.65 6.35 20.12
C PRO A 2 -9.05 4.96 19.60
N ALA A 3 -8.09 4.18 19.09
CA ALA A 3 -8.33 2.86 18.52
C ALA A 3 -9.04 1.92 19.51
N ARG A 4 -8.68 2.03 20.80
CA ARG A 4 -9.31 1.28 21.91
C ARG A 4 -10.81 1.51 22.05
N LEU A 5 -11.30 2.69 21.73
CA LEU A 5 -12.74 2.97 21.79
C LEU A 5 -13.47 2.21 20.69
N VAL A 6 -12.87 2.15 19.49
CA VAL A 6 -13.41 1.42 18.34
C VAL A 6 -13.44 -0.08 18.64
N THR A 7 -12.33 -0.63 19.13
CA THR A 7 -12.24 -2.07 19.44
C THR A 7 -13.02 -2.49 20.68
N ALA A 8 -13.29 -1.58 21.63
CA ALA A 8 -14.19 -1.85 22.75
C ALA A 8 -15.64 -2.09 22.28
N LEU A 9 -16.06 -1.44 21.19
CA LEU A 9 -17.39 -1.60 20.61
C LEU A 9 -17.47 -2.78 19.63
N LEU A 10 -16.44 -2.96 18.79
CA LEU A 10 -16.47 -3.91 17.68
C LEU A 10 -15.79 -5.25 17.99
N GLY A 11 -14.93 -5.31 19.01
CA GLY A 11 -14.03 -6.46 19.21
C GLY A 11 -12.98 -6.52 18.11
N ASN A 12 -13.00 -7.58 17.30
CA ASN A 12 -12.23 -7.62 16.06
C ASN A 12 -12.87 -6.66 15.05
N VAL A 13 -12.05 -5.83 14.41
CA VAL A 13 -12.54 -4.76 13.54
C VAL A 13 -12.95 -5.36 12.19
N PRO A 14 -14.24 -5.29 11.79
CA PRO A 14 -14.69 -5.83 10.51
C PRO A 14 -13.99 -5.14 9.33
N GLY A 15 -13.72 -5.88 8.25
CA GLY A 15 -13.16 -5.28 7.03
C GLY A 15 -14.10 -4.22 6.42
N THR A 16 -15.42 -4.38 6.56
CA THR A 16 -16.42 -3.40 6.08
C THR A 16 -16.23 -2.05 6.76
N PHE A 17 -15.90 -2.06 8.06
CA PHE A 17 -15.59 -0.85 8.79
C PHE A 17 -14.32 -0.19 8.24
N LEU A 18 -13.26 -0.97 7.99
CA LEU A 18 -12.00 -0.48 7.40
C LEU A 18 -12.24 0.14 6.01
N ASN A 19 -12.97 -0.55 5.14
CA ASN A 19 -13.30 -0.07 3.80
C ASN A 19 -14.13 1.23 3.85
N THR A 20 -15.11 1.29 4.76
CA THR A 20 -15.92 2.51 4.96
C THR A 20 -15.07 3.69 5.42
N VAL A 21 -14.18 3.51 6.40
CA VAL A 21 -13.33 4.63 6.86
C VAL A 21 -12.29 5.03 5.81
N SER A 22 -11.76 4.09 5.02
CA SER A 22 -10.87 4.39 3.89
C SER A 22 -11.59 5.21 2.81
N MET A 23 -12.82 4.83 2.46
CA MET A 23 -13.67 5.58 1.54
C MET A 23 -13.96 7.00 2.06
N LEU A 24 -14.27 7.15 3.35
CA LEU A 24 -14.51 8.46 3.96
C LEU A 24 -13.24 9.31 4.02
N ALA A 25 -12.07 8.70 4.20
CA ALA A 25 -10.78 9.39 4.25
C ALA A 25 -10.32 9.86 2.87
N SER A 26 -10.59 9.10 1.80
CA SER A 26 -10.26 9.49 0.43
C SER A 26 -11.40 9.15 -0.56
N PRO A 27 -12.46 9.98 -0.59
CA PRO A 27 -13.57 9.77 -1.52
C PRO A 27 -13.14 9.86 -2.99
N ALA A 28 -12.15 10.70 -3.30
CA ALA A 28 -11.61 10.83 -4.64
C ALA A 28 -10.96 9.52 -5.12
N GLY A 29 -10.15 8.87 -4.28
CA GLY A 29 -9.49 7.62 -4.63
C GLY A 29 -10.41 6.39 -4.61
N PHE A 30 -11.34 6.33 -3.66
CA PHE A 30 -12.20 5.15 -3.46
C PHE A 30 -13.58 5.22 -4.12
N LEU A 31 -13.99 6.36 -4.68
CA LEU A 31 -15.23 6.49 -5.46
C LEU A 31 -14.95 7.11 -6.83
N GLY A 32 -14.40 8.32 -6.86
CA GLY A 32 -14.22 9.08 -8.11
C GLY A 32 -13.32 8.35 -9.11
N ALA A 33 -12.13 7.95 -8.67
CA ALA A 33 -11.16 7.25 -9.51
C ALA A 33 -11.68 5.89 -9.98
N ARG A 34 -12.45 5.17 -9.15
CA ARG A 34 -13.07 3.88 -9.53
C ARG A 34 -14.07 4.05 -10.66
N TRP A 35 -14.96 5.05 -10.55
CA TRP A 35 -15.93 5.36 -11.61
C TRP A 35 -15.25 5.82 -12.90
N ALA A 36 -14.23 6.67 -12.80
CA ALA A 36 -13.46 7.10 -13.95
C ALA A 36 -12.76 5.91 -14.64
N ASP A 37 -12.18 4.99 -13.86
CA ASP A 37 -11.54 3.78 -14.38
C ASP A 37 -12.54 2.83 -15.04
N LEU A 38 -13.72 2.62 -14.45
CA LEU A 38 -14.80 1.83 -15.05
C LEU A 38 -15.17 2.38 -16.44
N VAL A 39 -15.37 3.70 -16.52
CA VAL A 39 -15.69 4.37 -17.79
C VAL A 39 -14.56 4.23 -18.81
N GLY A 40 -13.32 4.45 -18.38
CA GLY A 40 -12.12 4.29 -19.21
C GLY A 40 -11.91 2.85 -19.70
N SER A 41 -12.44 1.86 -18.97
CA SER A 41 -12.28 0.44 -19.26
C SER A 41 -13.32 -0.12 -20.24
N MET A 42 -14.49 0.52 -20.38
CA MET A 42 -15.58 0.01 -21.24
C MET A 42 -15.16 -0.33 -22.69
N PRO A 43 -14.23 0.42 -23.34
CA PRO A 43 -13.81 0.10 -24.71
C PRO A 43 -12.88 -1.13 -24.82
N ASP A 44 -12.26 -1.60 -23.74
CA ASP A 44 -11.34 -2.75 -23.73
C ASP A 44 -11.90 -3.83 -22.80
N VAL A 45 -12.44 -4.91 -23.39
CA VAL A 45 -13.02 -6.05 -22.66
C VAL A 45 -12.04 -6.64 -21.63
N ARG A 46 -10.73 -6.63 -21.90
CA ARG A 46 -9.74 -7.13 -20.95
C ARG A 46 -9.54 -6.17 -19.77
N ALA A 47 -9.52 -4.87 -20.04
CA ALA A 47 -9.44 -3.86 -18.98
C ALA A 47 -10.70 -3.90 -18.09
N LEU A 48 -11.88 -3.98 -18.70
CA LEU A 48 -13.14 -4.11 -17.97
C LEU A 48 -13.19 -5.39 -17.14
N HIS A 49 -12.70 -6.51 -17.67
CA HIS A 49 -12.63 -7.77 -16.92
C HIS A 49 -11.71 -7.65 -15.69
N THR A 50 -10.51 -7.08 -15.83
CA THR A 50 -9.62 -6.83 -14.68
C THR A 50 -10.26 -5.89 -13.68
N HIS A 51 -10.91 -4.81 -14.14
CA HIS A 51 -11.63 -3.87 -13.28
C HIS A 51 -12.64 -4.60 -12.40
N LEU A 52 -13.52 -5.42 -13.00
CA LEU A 52 -14.55 -6.16 -12.27
C LEU A 52 -13.96 -7.20 -11.30
N LEU A 53 -12.82 -7.81 -11.64
CA LEU A 53 -12.11 -8.71 -10.74
C LEU A 53 -11.55 -7.97 -9.52
N VAL A 54 -10.98 -6.78 -9.72
CA VAL A 54 -10.51 -5.94 -8.61
C VAL A 54 -11.68 -5.48 -7.75
N GLU A 55 -12.77 -5.00 -8.36
CA GLU A 55 -14.01 -4.63 -7.67
C GLU A 55 -14.50 -5.78 -6.78
N ARG A 56 -14.62 -6.99 -7.32
CA ARG A 56 -15.00 -8.17 -6.54
C ARG A 56 -14.01 -8.46 -5.43
N TRP A 57 -12.71 -8.38 -5.70
CA TRP A 57 -11.66 -8.62 -4.69
C TRP A 57 -11.76 -7.64 -3.52
N THR A 58 -12.14 -6.38 -3.76
CA THR A 58 -12.33 -5.41 -2.66
C THR A 58 -13.47 -5.80 -1.69
N LEU A 59 -14.34 -6.74 -2.08
CA LEU A 59 -15.42 -7.27 -1.24
C LEU A 59 -14.99 -8.49 -0.41
N ASP A 60 -13.80 -9.05 -0.65
CA ASP A 60 -13.25 -10.18 0.11
C ASP A 60 -12.59 -9.71 1.41
N GLU A 61 -13.43 -9.19 2.29
CA GLU A 61 -13.01 -8.56 3.53
C GLU A 61 -12.81 -9.57 4.67
N LEU A 62 -11.76 -9.37 5.48
CA LEU A 62 -11.48 -10.16 6.67
C LEU A 62 -11.37 -9.25 7.91
N PRO A 63 -11.82 -9.70 9.08
CA PRO A 63 -11.73 -8.90 10.30
C PRO A 63 -10.28 -8.80 10.79
N LEU A 64 -9.85 -7.60 11.16
CA LEU A 64 -8.54 -7.36 11.77
C LEU A 64 -8.63 -7.62 13.29
N THR A 65 -7.64 -8.34 13.83
CA THR A 65 -7.62 -8.63 15.27
C THR A 65 -7.49 -7.34 16.07
N ARG A 66 -8.18 -7.29 17.21
CA ARG A 66 -8.23 -6.11 18.09
C ARG A 66 -6.85 -5.49 18.37
N HIS A 67 -5.91 -6.30 18.86
CA HIS A 67 -4.60 -5.79 19.27
C HIS A 67 -3.79 -5.27 18.07
N LEU A 68 -3.86 -5.96 16.93
CA LEU A 68 -3.18 -5.51 15.71
C LEU A 68 -3.75 -4.17 15.22
N PHE A 69 -5.07 -3.99 15.26
CA PHE A 69 -5.68 -2.71 14.91
C PHE A 69 -5.22 -1.57 15.84
N GLU A 70 -5.25 -1.80 17.15
CA GLU A 70 -4.80 -0.81 18.14
C GLU A 70 -3.33 -0.42 17.93
N ASP A 71 -2.44 -1.41 17.76
CA ASP A 71 -1.01 -1.17 17.58
C ASP A 71 -0.72 -0.43 16.27
N VAL A 72 -1.34 -0.83 15.15
CA VAL A 72 -1.13 -0.16 13.86
C VAL A 72 -1.62 1.29 13.91
N VAL A 73 -2.84 1.53 14.40
CA VAL A 73 -3.43 2.86 14.40
C VAL A 73 -2.69 3.81 15.34
N GLU A 74 -2.39 3.38 16.58
CA GLU A 74 -1.74 4.27 17.54
C GLU A 74 -0.24 4.37 17.27
N LEU A 75 0.48 3.26 17.17
CA LEU A 75 1.95 3.28 17.14
C LEU A 75 2.50 3.71 15.79
N LEU A 76 1.84 3.36 14.67
CA LEU A 76 2.34 3.66 13.33
C LEU A 76 1.67 4.89 12.74
N PHE A 77 0.34 4.92 12.66
CA PHE A 77 -0.37 6.03 12.01
C PHE A 77 -0.38 7.32 12.84
N ARG A 78 -0.65 7.23 14.14
CA ARG A 78 -0.80 8.43 15.00
C ARG A 78 0.52 8.91 15.58
N GLU A 79 1.34 7.98 16.06
CA GLU A 79 2.57 8.32 16.79
C GLU A 79 3.84 8.19 15.93
N ASN A 80 3.74 7.57 14.74
CA ASN A 80 4.86 7.39 13.81
C ASN A 80 6.14 6.81 14.46
N ARG A 81 5.96 5.88 15.42
CA ARG A 81 7.05 5.39 16.28
C ARG A 81 8.16 4.70 15.51
N PHE A 82 7.85 4.07 14.38
CA PHE A 82 8.87 3.43 13.55
C PHE A 82 9.86 4.46 13.01
N MET A 83 9.36 5.52 12.35
CA MET A 83 10.22 6.60 11.84
C MET A 83 10.92 7.36 12.97
N ALA A 84 10.29 7.49 14.13
CA ALA A 84 10.91 8.09 15.32
C ALA A 84 11.94 7.18 16.01
N GLY A 85 12.06 5.91 15.62
CA GLY A 85 12.95 4.92 16.25
C GLY A 85 12.56 4.51 17.66
N THR A 86 11.30 4.73 18.05
CA THR A 86 10.75 4.43 19.39
C THR A 86 9.79 3.24 19.38
N LEU A 87 9.58 2.60 18.23
CA LEU A 87 8.77 1.39 18.12
C LEU A 87 9.55 0.19 18.66
N THR A 88 8.92 -0.60 19.53
CA THR A 88 9.51 -1.83 20.07
C THR A 88 8.70 -3.04 19.61
N ILE A 89 9.35 -4.02 18.98
CA ILE A 89 8.74 -5.28 18.55
C ILE A 89 9.56 -6.44 19.12
N GLY A 90 8.92 -7.33 19.89
CA GLY A 90 9.59 -8.47 20.53
C GLY A 90 10.74 -8.05 21.45
N GLY A 91 10.60 -6.92 22.15
CA GLY A 91 11.63 -6.38 23.05
C GLY A 91 12.79 -5.66 22.35
N ARG A 92 12.76 -5.51 21.01
CA ARG A 92 13.79 -4.81 20.24
C ARG A 92 13.25 -3.50 19.67
N ASN A 93 14.02 -2.43 19.79
CA ASN A 93 13.70 -1.17 19.11
C ASN A 93 13.94 -1.35 17.61
N VAL A 94 12.98 -0.86 16.81
CA VAL A 94 13.03 -0.91 15.35
C VAL A 94 12.95 0.51 14.79
N ALA A 95 13.78 0.77 13.80
CA ALA A 95 13.89 2.06 13.12
C ALA A 95 14.29 1.84 11.66
N PRO A 96 13.99 2.78 10.74
CA PRO A 96 14.44 2.71 9.35
C PRO A 96 15.95 2.49 9.22
N ALA A 97 16.76 3.18 10.02
CA ALA A 97 18.22 3.08 9.99
C ALA A 97 18.75 1.66 10.30
N ALA A 98 17.95 0.79 10.91
CA ALA A 98 18.30 -0.60 11.17
C ALA A 98 18.08 -1.53 9.96
N VAL A 99 17.49 -1.01 8.86
CA VAL A 99 17.31 -1.76 7.60
C VAL A 99 18.58 -1.64 6.76
N ASP A 100 19.39 -2.70 6.77
CA ASP A 100 20.68 -2.81 6.08
C ASP A 100 20.61 -3.60 4.76
N ALA A 101 19.51 -4.30 4.50
CA ALA A 101 19.28 -5.02 3.25
C ALA A 101 19.02 -4.07 2.06
N PRO A 102 19.33 -4.48 0.81
CA PRO A 102 18.97 -3.72 -0.38
C PRO A 102 17.47 -3.39 -0.46
N VAL A 103 17.11 -2.15 -0.77
CA VAL A 103 15.72 -1.67 -0.79
C VAL A 103 15.29 -1.19 -2.17
N LEU A 104 14.28 -1.85 -2.75
CA LEU A 104 13.56 -1.35 -3.92
C LEU A 104 12.21 -0.80 -3.50
N SER A 105 11.99 0.49 -3.71
CA SER A 105 10.69 1.13 -3.50
C SER A 105 10.01 1.37 -4.84
N VAL A 106 8.75 0.96 -4.97
CA VAL A 106 7.93 1.24 -6.16
C VAL A 106 6.77 2.12 -5.74
N ILE A 107 6.69 3.30 -6.36
CA ILE A 107 5.84 4.39 -5.89
C ILE A 107 4.93 4.84 -7.02
N ASP A 108 3.64 4.93 -6.72
CA ASP A 108 2.68 5.61 -7.58
C ASP A 108 2.84 7.13 -7.39
N ALA A 109 3.25 7.82 -8.46
CA ALA A 109 3.49 9.26 -8.42
C ALA A 109 2.22 10.08 -8.13
N GLY A 110 1.04 9.53 -8.44
CA GLY A 110 -0.26 10.17 -8.25
C GLY A 110 -1.08 9.62 -7.08
N SER A 111 -0.47 8.82 -6.18
CA SER A 111 -1.25 8.21 -5.09
C SER A 111 -1.61 9.22 -4.01
N ASP A 112 -2.92 9.39 -3.80
CA ASP A 112 -3.43 10.08 -2.61
C ASP A 112 -3.54 9.15 -1.39
N LEU A 113 -3.49 7.82 -1.61
CA LEU A 113 -3.62 6.83 -0.54
C LEU A 113 -2.29 6.59 0.17
N VAL A 114 -1.22 6.43 -0.61
CA VAL A 114 0.15 6.26 -0.11
C VAL A 114 1.04 7.22 -0.91
N PRO A 115 1.02 8.53 -0.59
CA PRO A 115 1.71 9.53 -1.37
C PRO A 115 3.24 9.34 -1.31
N PRO A 116 3.99 9.85 -2.30
CA PRO A 116 5.45 9.82 -2.26
C PRO A 116 6.05 10.41 -0.99
N SER A 117 5.39 11.41 -0.38
CA SER A 117 5.78 12.01 0.90
C SER A 117 5.67 11.05 2.10
N ALA A 118 4.92 9.96 2.00
CA ALA A 118 4.86 8.90 3.01
C ALA A 118 5.93 7.82 2.80
N VAL A 119 6.40 7.61 1.56
CA VAL A 119 7.32 6.51 1.20
C VAL A 119 8.77 6.97 1.13
N LEU A 120 9.03 8.11 0.50
CA LEU A 120 10.39 8.63 0.28
C LEU A 120 11.15 8.89 1.59
N PRO A 121 10.56 9.45 2.66
CA PRO A 121 11.29 9.63 3.91
C PRO A 121 11.78 8.31 4.52
N PHE A 122 11.00 7.23 4.41
CA PHE A 122 11.45 5.90 4.79
C PHE A 122 12.61 5.45 3.90
N HIS A 123 12.44 5.54 2.57
CA HIS A 123 13.48 5.17 1.61
C HIS A 123 14.80 5.92 1.85
N ASP A 124 14.74 7.18 2.26
CA ASP A 124 15.92 7.98 2.55
C ASP A 124 16.56 7.60 3.89
N ALA A 125 15.75 7.24 4.89
CA ALA A 125 16.19 6.92 6.24
C ALA A 125 16.71 5.48 6.45
N VAL A 126 16.55 4.57 5.48
CA VAL A 126 17.10 3.21 5.61
C VAL A 126 18.63 3.24 5.69
N GLY A 127 19.20 2.31 6.47
CA GLY A 127 20.65 2.19 6.66
C GLY A 127 21.39 1.67 5.42
N SER A 128 20.70 0.97 4.51
CA SER A 128 21.26 0.51 3.24
C SER A 128 21.60 1.67 2.31
N SER A 129 22.83 1.65 1.77
CA SER A 129 23.23 2.51 0.65
C SER A 129 22.75 1.96 -0.70
N ASP A 130 22.44 0.65 -0.76
CA ASP A 130 21.92 -0.02 -1.93
C ASP A 130 20.39 0.11 -1.95
N LYS A 131 19.92 1.16 -2.62
CA LYS A 131 18.51 1.48 -2.69
C LYS A 131 18.12 2.13 -4.00
N ARG A 132 16.92 1.80 -4.48
CA ARG A 132 16.39 2.27 -5.76
C ARG A 132 14.90 2.60 -5.67
N VAL A 133 14.49 3.66 -6.36
CA VAL A 133 13.08 4.01 -6.57
C VAL A 133 12.67 3.71 -8.00
N LEU A 134 11.50 3.10 -8.17
CA LEU A 134 10.78 2.97 -9.44
C LEU A 134 9.46 3.71 -9.35
N TRP A 135 9.10 4.41 -10.42
CA TRP A 135 7.84 5.13 -10.53
C TRP A 135 6.83 4.31 -11.33
N TYR A 136 5.64 4.18 -10.77
CA TYR A 136 4.45 3.67 -11.41
C TYR A 136 3.57 4.87 -11.82
N GLU A 137 3.08 4.84 -13.05
CA GLU A 137 2.41 5.97 -13.71
C GLU A 137 0.90 5.70 -13.93
N GLY A 138 0.35 4.70 -13.23
CA GLY A 138 -1.05 4.31 -13.37
C GLY A 138 -1.32 3.29 -14.48
N ASP A 139 -2.49 2.68 -14.40
CA ASP A 139 -3.05 1.75 -15.38
C ASP A 139 -4.55 2.03 -15.55
N ILE A 140 -5.13 1.54 -16.64
CA ILE A 140 -6.59 1.54 -16.85
C ILE A 140 -7.11 0.12 -16.62
N GLY A 141 -8.28 -0.02 -16.03
CA GLY A 141 -8.91 -1.30 -15.75
C GLY A 141 -8.43 -1.94 -14.47
N VAL A 142 -7.95 -1.13 -13.53
CA VAL A 142 -7.41 -1.61 -12.25
C VAL A 142 -8.29 -1.23 -11.06
N ALA A 143 -9.39 -0.50 -11.28
CA ALA A 143 -10.34 0.05 -10.32
C ALA A 143 -9.72 0.99 -9.26
N LEU A 144 -8.69 0.54 -8.56
CA LEU A 144 -7.93 1.27 -7.56
C LEU A 144 -6.46 1.35 -7.99
N GLN A 145 -5.96 2.55 -8.27
CA GLN A 145 -4.58 2.75 -8.74
C GLN A 145 -3.53 2.16 -7.80
N HIS A 146 -3.79 2.17 -6.49
CA HIS A 146 -2.91 1.58 -5.48
C HIS A 146 -2.58 0.09 -5.75
N VAL A 147 -3.53 -0.70 -6.26
CA VAL A 147 -3.29 -2.11 -6.61
C VAL A 147 -2.88 -2.29 -8.06
N GLY A 148 -2.96 -1.24 -8.89
CA GLY A 148 -2.63 -1.30 -10.31
C GLY A 148 -1.19 -1.71 -10.58
N MET A 149 -0.24 -1.42 -9.68
CA MET A 149 1.12 -1.98 -9.75
C MET A 149 1.15 -3.52 -9.82
N LEU A 150 0.20 -4.20 -9.18
CA LEU A 150 0.15 -5.66 -9.08
C LEU A 150 -0.58 -6.31 -10.24
N VAL A 151 -1.62 -5.66 -10.78
CA VAL A 151 -2.56 -6.26 -11.75
C VAL A 151 -2.59 -5.56 -13.11
N GLY A 152 -1.99 -4.37 -13.20
CA GLY A 152 -2.01 -3.49 -14.35
C GLY A 152 -1.11 -3.98 -15.48
N ARG A 153 -1.57 -3.80 -16.72
CA ARG A 153 -0.85 -4.23 -17.92
C ARG A 153 0.39 -3.36 -18.18
N ARG A 154 0.29 -2.04 -17.94
CA ARG A 154 1.40 -1.11 -18.05
C ARG A 154 2.43 -1.39 -16.95
N ALA A 155 1.98 -1.66 -15.72
CA ALA A 155 2.86 -2.12 -14.64
C ALA A 155 3.62 -3.40 -15.03
N HIS A 156 2.92 -4.42 -15.52
CA HIS A 156 3.54 -5.68 -15.97
C HIS A 156 4.51 -5.49 -17.13
N ARG A 157 4.27 -4.51 -18.01
CA ARG A 157 5.13 -4.22 -19.16
C ARG A 157 6.37 -3.38 -18.80
N HIS A 158 6.26 -2.45 -17.85
CA HIS A 158 7.27 -1.41 -17.64
C HIS A 158 7.91 -1.39 -16.26
N VAL A 159 7.21 -1.86 -15.24
CA VAL A 159 7.67 -1.85 -13.84
C VAL A 159 8.18 -3.22 -13.44
N TRP A 160 7.41 -4.28 -13.65
CA TRP A 160 7.78 -5.64 -13.26
C TRP A 160 9.08 -6.15 -13.87
N PRO A 161 9.41 -5.92 -15.16
CA PRO A 161 10.70 -6.34 -15.69
C PRO A 161 11.89 -5.70 -14.95
N LYS A 162 11.73 -4.45 -14.49
CA LYS A 162 12.75 -3.75 -13.69
C LYS A 162 12.85 -4.32 -12.28
N ILE A 163 11.72 -4.69 -11.65
CA ILE A 163 11.69 -5.40 -10.36
C ILE A 163 12.41 -6.75 -10.48
N MET A 164 12.08 -7.54 -11.51
CA MET A 164 12.68 -8.86 -11.72
C MET A 164 14.18 -8.76 -12.02
N GLN A 165 14.59 -7.79 -12.83
CA GLN A 165 16.00 -7.52 -13.09
C GLN A 165 16.73 -7.12 -11.79
N TRP A 166 16.13 -6.25 -10.98
CA TRP A 166 16.69 -5.86 -9.69
C TRP A 166 16.86 -7.08 -8.79
N MET A 167 15.81 -7.88 -8.59
CA MET A 167 15.88 -9.10 -7.79
C MET A 167 16.98 -10.04 -8.29
N HIS A 168 17.05 -10.31 -9.59
CA HIS A 168 18.07 -11.19 -10.16
C HIS A 168 19.49 -10.70 -9.90
N SER A 169 19.76 -9.39 -10.04
CA SER A 169 21.07 -8.80 -9.75
C SER A 169 21.50 -8.90 -8.27
N HIS A 170 20.56 -9.13 -7.35
CA HIS A 170 20.83 -9.29 -5.91
C HIS A 170 20.66 -10.74 -5.43
N CYS A 171 20.27 -11.67 -6.31
CA CYS A 171 20.24 -13.10 -6.01
C CYS A 171 21.62 -13.75 -6.13
N GLU A 172 22.52 -13.22 -6.97
CA GLU A 172 23.86 -13.80 -7.20
C GLU A 172 24.97 -13.24 -6.29
N LEU A 173 24.63 -12.39 -5.32
CA LEU A 173 25.59 -11.80 -4.37
C LEU A 173 25.61 -12.50 -2.99
N ARG A 174 25.41 -13.84 -2.96
CA ARG A 174 25.71 -14.67 -1.79
C ARG A 174 26.58 -15.86 -2.15
#